data_AF-A0A843LSQ9-F1
#
_entry.id   AF-A0A843LSQ9-F1
#
_cell.length_a   1.000
_cell.length_b   1.000
_cell.length_c   1.000
_cell.angle_alpha   90.00
_cell.angle_beta   90.00
_cell.angle_gamma   90.00
#
_symmetry.space_group_name_H-M   'P 1'
#
loop_
_entity.id
_entity.type
_entity.pdbx_description
1 polymer ?
#
loop_
_entity_poly.entity_id
_entity_poly.type
_entity_poly.pdbx_seq_one_letter_code
_entity_poly.pdbx_strand_id
1 'polypeptide(L)'
;PVRVEEIQKTIDRWRVIRIRESTDGFLEVKFAAIRVWRIDKDVNEAIPVWLLIRKDLDDSNVKYSLCNASSLCTLSKLARMQSERYWIERSFQDAIDLAGMADYQVRNWDAWHHHMALVLLAMLWITKEQKHFLSVKKSITPHDAVKIIQTLIPLKIKTSLKTAKIIIRNHRNRKSSRRSKMKKKNGPLIC
;
A
#
# COMPACT_ATOMS: atom_id res chain seq x y z
N PRO A 1 33.56 6.25 5.56
CA PRO A 1 32.24 5.58 5.51
C PRO A 1 32.45 4.15 4.99
N VAL A 2 31.88 3.13 5.65
CA VAL A 2 32.08 1.71 5.32
C VAL A 2 30.90 1.21 4.49
N ARG A 3 31.14 0.35 3.48
CA ARG A 3 30.04 -0.24 2.71
C ARG A 3 29.37 -1.36 3.52
N VAL A 4 28.05 -1.46 3.44
CA VAL A 4 27.29 -2.52 4.14
C VAL A 4 27.70 -3.93 3.73
N GLU A 5 28.19 -4.09 2.49
CA GLU A 5 28.73 -5.35 1.96
C GLU A 5 30.03 -5.78 2.66
N GLU A 6 30.88 -4.82 3.06
CA GLU A 6 32.11 -5.09 3.81
C GLU A 6 31.77 -5.56 5.23
N ILE A 7 30.77 -4.93 5.84
CA ILE A 7 30.24 -5.34 7.15
C ILE A 7 29.61 -6.73 7.06
N GLN A 8 28.92 -7.05 5.96
CA GLN A 8 28.35 -8.40 5.78
C GLN A 8 29.44 -9.49 5.82
N LYS A 9 30.61 -9.24 5.21
CA LYS A 9 31.70 -10.23 5.14
C LYS A 9 32.28 -10.57 6.52
N THR A 10 32.10 -9.72 7.52
CA THR A 10 32.53 -10.00 8.90
C THR A 10 31.49 -10.77 9.71
N ILE A 11 30.33 -11.09 9.11
CA ILE A 11 29.25 -11.82 9.79
C ILE A 11 29.38 -13.32 9.55
N ASP A 12 29.84 -14.00 10.59
CA ASP A 12 29.92 -15.47 10.59
C ASP A 12 28.64 -16.13 11.12
N ARG A 13 27.86 -15.41 11.94
CA ARG A 13 26.67 -15.95 12.63
C ARG A 13 25.38 -15.56 11.94
N TRP A 14 24.88 -16.45 11.09
CA TRP A 14 23.56 -16.36 10.46
C TRP A 14 22.55 -17.24 11.19
N ARG A 15 21.31 -16.76 11.32
CA ARG A 15 20.21 -17.57 11.87
C ARG A 15 19.10 -17.72 10.84
N VAL A 16 18.60 -18.94 10.69
CA VAL A 16 17.41 -19.19 9.89
C VAL A 16 16.18 -18.79 10.71
N ILE A 17 15.34 -17.93 10.16
CA ILE A 17 14.14 -17.40 10.82
C ILE A 17 12.92 -17.62 9.93
N ARG A 18 11.88 -18.23 10.51
CA ARG A 18 10.53 -18.28 9.93
C ARG A 18 9.86 -16.93 10.12
N ILE A 19 9.57 -16.24 9.03
CA ILE A 19 8.95 -14.90 9.07
C ILE A 19 7.43 -15.01 9.10
N ARG A 20 6.87 -15.71 8.11
CA ARG A 20 5.43 -15.81 7.90
C ARG A 20 5.08 -17.05 7.12
N GLU A 21 3.82 -17.44 7.19
CA GLU A 21 3.24 -18.40 6.26
C GLU A 21 2.98 -17.73 4.90
N SER A 22 3.17 -18.48 3.83
CA SER A 22 2.92 -18.11 2.44
C SER A 22 2.14 -19.23 1.76
N THR A 23 1.74 -19.03 0.51
CA THR A 23 1.07 -20.07 -0.29
C THR A 23 1.93 -21.33 -0.44
N ASP A 24 3.25 -21.17 -0.49
CA ASP A 24 4.21 -22.27 -0.69
C ASP A 24 4.81 -22.77 0.64
N GLY A 25 4.13 -22.50 1.77
CA GLY A 25 4.60 -22.82 3.12
C GLY A 25 5.29 -21.64 3.80
N PHE A 26 6.09 -21.90 4.83
CA PHE A 26 6.75 -20.82 5.59
C PHE A 26 7.86 -20.14 4.78
N LEU A 27 7.81 -18.80 4.74
CA LEU A 27 8.94 -17.99 4.28
C LEU A 27 10.04 -18.03 5.35
N GLU A 28 11.07 -18.83 5.08
CA GLU A 28 12.29 -18.93 5.85
C GLU A 28 13.42 -18.14 5.20
N VAL A 29 14.23 -17.47 6.03
CA VAL A 29 15.35 -16.64 5.56
C VAL A 29 16.55 -16.78 6.46
N LYS A 30 17.75 -16.60 5.90
CA LYS A 30 18.96 -16.38 6.71
C LYS A 30 19.00 -14.92 7.11
N PHE A 31 19.17 -14.65 8.40
CA PHE A 31 19.09 -13.30 8.94
C PHE A 31 20.22 -13.03 9.93
N ALA A 32 20.74 -11.82 9.87
CA ALA A 32 21.71 -11.25 10.81
C ALA A 32 21.31 -9.81 11.15
N ALA A 33 21.60 -9.40 12.40
CA ALA A 33 21.42 -8.03 12.83
C ALA A 33 22.63 -7.59 13.66
N ILE A 34 23.18 -6.43 13.34
CA ILE A 34 24.36 -5.87 14.02
C ILE A 34 24.09 -4.42 14.37
N ARG A 35 24.62 -3.95 15.49
CA ARG A 35 24.56 -2.52 15.85
C ARG A 35 25.63 -1.77 15.07
N VAL A 36 25.21 -0.73 14.36
CA VAL A 36 26.07 0.16 13.59
C VAL A 36 25.78 1.61 13.96
N TRP A 37 26.75 2.48 13.71
CA TRP A 37 26.61 3.91 13.89
C TRP A 37 26.32 4.57 12.55
N ARG A 38 25.14 5.20 12.44
CA ARG A 38 24.75 5.97 11.27
C ARG A 38 25.16 7.43 11.48
N ILE A 39 25.81 8.01 10.49
CA ILE A 39 26.11 9.45 10.43
C ILE A 39 25.35 10.00 9.23
N ASP A 40 24.42 10.92 9.48
CA ASP A 40 23.65 11.59 8.43
C ASP A 40 24.30 12.94 8.11
N LYS A 41 24.13 13.44 6.87
CA LYS A 41 24.78 14.69 6.43
C LYS A 41 24.42 15.91 7.29
N ASP A 42 23.21 15.91 7.84
CA ASP A 42 22.63 17.04 8.58
C ASP A 42 22.70 16.85 10.10
N VAL A 43 23.23 15.73 10.58
CA VAL A 43 23.31 15.40 12.01
C VAL A 43 24.77 15.14 12.38
N ASN A 44 25.34 16.02 13.20
CA ASN A 44 26.75 15.93 13.59
C ASN A 44 27.02 14.86 14.67
N GLU A 45 25.99 14.13 15.09
CA GLU A 45 26.06 13.06 16.08
C GLU A 45 25.76 11.71 15.45
N ALA A 46 26.58 10.71 15.79
CA ALA A 46 26.38 9.36 15.34
C ALA A 46 25.19 8.73 16.06
N ILE A 47 24.24 8.17 15.30
CA ILE A 47 23.02 7.55 15.84
C ILE A 47 23.19 6.02 15.83
N PRO A 48 23.04 5.33 16.98
CA PRO A 48 23.16 3.88 17.04
C PRO A 48 21.90 3.20 16.50
N VAL A 49 22.04 2.52 15.37
CA VAL A 49 20.95 1.81 14.68
C VAL A 49 21.29 0.33 14.48
N TRP A 50 20.30 -0.48 14.16
CA TRP A 50 20.48 -1.84 13.70
C TRP A 50 20.71 -1.85 12.19
N LEU A 51 21.76 -2.53 11.72
CA LEU A 51 21.88 -3.02 10.35
C LEU A 51 21.27 -4.42 10.29
N LEU A 52 20.18 -4.54 9.55
CA LEU A 52 19.47 -5.79 9.31
C LEU A 52 19.89 -6.33 7.95
N ILE A 53 20.37 -7.57 7.93
CA ILE A 53 20.78 -8.24 6.70
C ILE A 53 20.00 -9.54 6.57
N ARG A 54 19.31 -9.67 5.44
CA ARG A 54 18.51 -10.83 5.10
C ARG A 54 19.05 -11.44 3.82
N LYS A 55 19.14 -12.77 3.78
CA LYS A 55 19.36 -13.55 2.56
C LYS A 55 18.26 -14.58 2.38
N ASP A 56 17.96 -14.87 1.13
CA ASP A 56 17.18 -16.05 0.80
C ASP A 56 17.99 -17.32 1.12
N LEU A 57 17.34 -18.48 1.28
CA LEU A 57 18.01 -19.68 1.78
C LEU A 57 19.11 -20.21 0.85
N ASP A 58 18.95 -19.95 -0.45
CA ASP A 58 19.89 -20.25 -1.53
C ASP A 58 20.96 -19.17 -1.73
N ASP A 59 20.97 -18.14 -0.88
CA ASP A 59 21.86 -16.97 -0.95
C ASP A 59 21.75 -16.17 -2.26
N SER A 60 20.68 -16.37 -3.05
CA SER A 60 20.49 -15.72 -4.36
C SER A 60 20.24 -14.22 -4.25
N ASN A 61 19.62 -13.77 -3.16
CA ASN A 61 19.24 -12.39 -2.94
C ASN A 61 19.61 -11.93 -1.53
N VAL A 62 20.14 -10.71 -1.43
CA VAL A 62 20.52 -10.07 -0.17
C VAL A 62 19.83 -8.72 -0.04
N LYS A 63 19.21 -8.49 1.11
CA LYS A 63 18.55 -7.22 1.44
C LYS A 63 19.14 -6.61 2.70
N TYR A 64 19.43 -5.32 2.62
CA TYR A 64 19.94 -4.52 3.74
C TYR A 64 18.88 -3.51 4.18
N SER A 65 18.76 -3.28 5.49
CA SER A 65 17.90 -2.23 6.03
C SER A 65 18.45 -1.68 7.33
N LEU A 66 18.18 -0.41 7.62
CA LEU A 66 18.47 0.18 8.92
C LEU A 66 17.21 0.22 9.78
N CYS A 67 17.35 -0.03 11.08
CA CYS A 67 16.24 -0.03 12.03
C CYS A 67 16.62 0.67 13.33
N ASN A 68 15.76 1.56 13.81
CA ASN A 68 15.92 2.31 15.07
C ASN A 68 15.27 1.60 16.28
N ALA A 69 14.95 0.31 16.18
CA ALA A 69 14.39 -0.45 17.29
C ALA A 69 15.33 -0.49 18.50
N SER A 70 14.76 -0.67 19.69
CA SER A 70 15.50 -0.86 20.94
C SER A 70 16.56 -1.97 20.82
N SER A 71 17.66 -1.84 21.57
CA SER A 71 18.69 -2.87 21.69
C SER A 71 18.16 -4.18 22.30
N LEU A 72 17.05 -4.11 23.03
CA LEU A 72 16.37 -5.27 23.63
C LEU A 72 15.49 -6.04 22.63
N CYS A 73 15.39 -5.58 21.38
CA CYS A 73 14.55 -6.22 20.37
C CYS A 73 15.12 -7.59 19.98
N THR A 74 14.29 -8.62 19.96
CA THR A 74 14.72 -9.96 19.56
C THR A 74 15.01 -10.03 18.07
N LEU A 75 15.94 -10.90 17.67
CA LEU A 75 16.31 -11.09 16.27
C LEU A 75 15.09 -11.46 15.40
N SER A 76 14.21 -12.33 15.90
CA SER A 76 12.97 -12.72 15.21
C SER A 76 12.02 -11.53 15.01
N LYS A 77 11.93 -10.61 15.98
CA LYS A 77 11.10 -9.40 15.85
C LYS A 77 11.70 -8.44 14.81
N LEU A 78 13.02 -8.26 14.79
CA LEU A 78 13.70 -7.46 13.76
C LEU A 78 13.51 -8.04 12.35
N ALA A 79 13.64 -9.36 12.20
CA ALA A 79 13.43 -10.05 10.93
C ALA A 79 11.99 -9.93 10.44
N ARG A 80 11.02 -10.04 11.35
CA ARG A 80 9.61 -9.80 11.06
C ARG A 80 9.41 -8.37 10.58
N MET A 81 9.85 -7.37 11.35
CA MET A 81 9.72 -5.94 10.99
C MET A 81 10.29 -5.63 9.60
N GLN A 82 11.47 -6.15 9.26
CA GLN A 82 12.06 -5.94 7.93
C GLN A 82 11.18 -6.55 6.81
N SER A 83 10.45 -7.61 7.11
CA SER A 83 9.69 -8.38 6.13
C SER A 83 8.21 -7.96 6.01
N GLU A 84 7.74 -7.03 6.85
CA GLU A 84 6.38 -6.49 6.79
C GLU A 84 6.13 -5.61 5.55
N ARG A 85 7.19 -5.16 4.85
CA ARG A 85 7.08 -4.36 3.59
C ARG A 85 6.14 -5.00 2.57
N TYR A 86 6.14 -6.32 2.48
CA TYR A 86 5.24 -7.06 1.59
C TYR A 86 3.76 -6.75 1.85
N TRP A 87 3.32 -6.60 3.10
CA TRP A 87 1.93 -6.32 3.40
C TRP A 87 1.51 -4.92 2.97
N ILE A 88 2.46 -3.97 3.00
CA ILE A 88 2.26 -2.65 2.42
C ILE A 88 2.06 -2.76 0.91
N GLU A 89 2.97 -3.45 0.21
CA GLU A 89 2.87 -3.67 -1.24
C GLU A 89 1.56 -4.39 -1.61
N ARG A 90 1.18 -5.42 -0.85
CA ARG A 90 -0.07 -6.14 -1.04
C ARG A 90 -1.29 -5.26 -0.84
N SER A 91 -1.28 -4.37 0.17
CA SER A 91 -2.38 -3.42 0.40
C SER A 91 -2.54 -2.42 -0.74
N PHE A 92 -1.44 -2.00 -1.38
CA PHE A 92 -1.50 -1.16 -2.57
C PHE A 92 -2.03 -1.93 -3.78
N GLN A 93 -1.61 -3.18 -3.97
CA GLN A 93 -2.15 -4.04 -5.02
C GLN A 93 -3.66 -4.21 -4.87
N ASP A 94 -4.12 -4.54 -3.66
CA ASP A 94 -5.55 -4.68 -3.37
C ASP A 94 -6.30 -3.34 -3.58
N ALA A 95 -5.69 -2.19 -3.27
CA ALA A 95 -6.30 -0.87 -3.53
C ALA A 95 -6.42 -0.54 -5.03
N ILE A 96 -5.43 -0.96 -5.83
CA ILE A 96 -5.50 -0.86 -7.29
C ILE A 96 -6.66 -1.71 -7.80
N ASP A 97 -6.71 -2.98 -7.41
CA ASP A 97 -7.64 -3.96 -7.97
C ASP A 97 -9.09 -3.76 -7.48
N LEU A 98 -9.28 -3.39 -6.21
CA LEU A 98 -10.62 -3.33 -5.59
C LEU A 98 -11.21 -1.93 -5.51
N ALA A 99 -10.37 -0.89 -5.42
CA ALA A 99 -10.81 0.49 -5.19
C ALA A 99 -10.46 1.44 -6.34
N GLY A 100 -9.84 0.94 -7.42
CA GLY A 100 -9.50 1.74 -8.59
C GLY A 100 -8.45 2.81 -8.29
N MET A 101 -7.47 2.48 -7.44
CA MET A 101 -6.38 3.41 -7.10
C MET A 101 -5.64 3.93 -8.34
N ALA A 102 -5.50 3.09 -9.38
CA ALA A 102 -4.87 3.47 -10.65
C ALA A 102 -5.85 4.00 -11.71
N ASP A 103 -7.16 4.03 -11.43
CA ASP A 103 -8.21 4.32 -12.43
C ASP A 103 -8.63 5.80 -12.49
N TYR A 104 -7.82 6.72 -11.97
CA TYR A 104 -8.13 8.14 -12.02
C TYR A 104 -7.86 8.74 -13.40
N GLN A 105 -8.80 9.52 -13.92
CA GLN A 105 -8.68 10.24 -15.20
C GLN A 105 -8.52 11.76 -15.00
N VAL A 106 -8.00 12.16 -13.83
CA VAL A 106 -7.88 13.57 -13.42
C VAL A 106 -6.47 14.10 -13.67
N ARG A 107 -6.34 15.42 -13.90
CA ARG A 107 -5.06 16.09 -14.18
C ARG A 107 -4.69 17.17 -13.16
N ASN A 108 -5.63 17.57 -12.31
CA ASN A 108 -5.43 18.55 -11.25
C ASN A 108 -5.09 17.85 -9.94
N TRP A 109 -4.17 18.44 -9.17
CA TRP A 109 -3.73 17.96 -7.86
C TRP A 109 -4.91 17.68 -6.92
N ASP A 110 -5.82 18.65 -6.77
CA ASP A 110 -6.93 18.53 -5.81
C ASP A 110 -7.87 17.36 -6.15
N ALA A 111 -8.15 17.12 -7.43
CA ALA A 111 -9.01 15.98 -7.79
C ALA A 111 -8.29 14.65 -7.63
N TRP A 112 -6.98 14.58 -7.88
CA TRP A 112 -6.19 13.38 -7.58
C TRP A 112 -6.17 13.12 -6.07
N HIS A 113 -5.98 14.17 -5.27
CA HIS A 113 -5.98 14.09 -3.81
C HIS A 113 -7.33 13.61 -3.28
N HIS A 114 -8.44 14.16 -3.79
CA HIS A 114 -9.78 13.69 -3.45
C HIS A 114 -10.02 12.23 -3.88
N HIS A 115 -9.54 11.81 -5.06
CA HIS A 115 -9.62 10.41 -5.50
C HIS A 115 -8.87 9.48 -4.54
N MET A 116 -7.63 9.82 -4.18
CA MET A 116 -6.84 9.05 -3.21
C MET A 116 -7.54 8.97 -1.84
N ALA A 117 -8.12 10.06 -1.36
CA ALA A 117 -8.88 10.05 -0.10
C ALA A 117 -10.09 9.09 -0.15
N LEU A 118 -10.82 9.06 -1.27
CA LEU A 118 -11.93 8.13 -1.46
C LEU A 118 -11.46 6.67 -1.57
N VAL A 119 -10.35 6.42 -2.25
CA VAL A 119 -9.70 5.09 -2.32
C VAL A 119 -9.33 4.60 -0.92
N LEU A 120 -8.68 5.43 -0.12
CA LEU A 120 -8.29 5.08 1.26
C LEU A 120 -9.52 4.81 2.14
N LEU A 121 -10.60 5.60 1.99
CA LEU A 121 -11.85 5.37 2.70
C LEU A 121 -12.52 4.03 2.28
N ALA A 122 -12.53 3.72 0.99
CA ALA A 122 -13.04 2.45 0.48
C ALA A 122 -12.24 1.26 1.01
N MET A 123 -10.91 1.35 1.00
CA MET A 123 -10.02 0.31 1.53
C MET A 123 -10.18 0.12 3.04
N LEU A 124 -10.35 1.21 3.80
CA LEU A 124 -10.68 1.13 5.23
C LEU A 124 -11.99 0.36 5.45
N TRP A 125 -13.02 0.64 4.66
CA TRP A 125 -14.29 -0.05 4.77
C TRP A 125 -14.18 -1.53 4.40
N ILE A 126 -13.56 -1.87 3.27
CA ILE A 126 -13.30 -3.26 2.85
C ILE A 126 -12.55 -4.04 3.93
N THR A 127 -11.52 -3.43 4.52
CA THR A 127 -10.73 -4.05 5.60
C THR A 127 -11.56 -4.30 6.85
N LYS A 128 -12.46 -3.37 7.22
CA LYS A 128 -13.39 -3.57 8.34
C LYS A 128 -14.34 -4.73 8.08
N GLU A 129 -14.97 -4.77 6.91
CA GLU A 129 -15.89 -5.86 6.54
C GLU A 129 -15.16 -7.21 6.48
N GLN A 130 -13.96 -7.25 5.92
CA GLN A 130 -13.12 -8.45 5.92
C GLN A 130 -12.86 -8.91 7.36
N LYS A 131 -12.53 -8.01 8.29
CA LYS A 131 -12.34 -8.35 9.71
C LYS A 131 -13.61 -8.92 10.35
N HIS A 132 -14.78 -8.37 10.01
CA HIS A 132 -16.06 -8.94 10.43
C HIS A 132 -16.26 -10.35 9.90
N PHE A 133 -16.04 -10.59 8.61
CA PHE A 133 -16.18 -11.93 8.04
C PHE A 133 -15.15 -12.94 8.57
N LEU A 134 -13.93 -12.49 8.87
CA LEU A 134 -12.90 -13.32 9.50
C LEU A 134 -13.30 -13.85 10.89
N SER A 135 -14.21 -13.17 11.58
CA SER A 135 -14.78 -13.66 12.84
C SER A 135 -15.68 -14.89 12.65
N VAL A 136 -16.23 -15.06 11.45
CA VAL A 136 -17.14 -16.17 11.09
C VAL A 136 -16.39 -17.30 10.39
N LYS A 137 -15.50 -16.96 9.44
CA LYS A 137 -14.72 -17.93 8.68
C LYS A 137 -13.26 -17.49 8.57
N LYS A 138 -12.36 -18.34 9.04
CA LYS A 138 -10.92 -18.14 8.89
C LYS A 138 -10.54 -18.15 7.40
N SER A 139 -9.60 -17.29 7.03
CA SER A 139 -9.01 -17.19 5.67
C SER A 139 -9.84 -16.46 4.60
N ILE A 140 -10.65 -15.47 4.97
CA ILE A 140 -11.32 -14.58 4.01
C ILE A 140 -10.37 -13.51 3.49
N THR A 141 -10.25 -13.39 2.16
CA THR A 141 -9.45 -12.34 1.51
C THR A 141 -10.24 -11.04 1.35
N PRO A 142 -9.57 -9.90 1.09
CA PRO A 142 -10.28 -8.65 0.77
C PRO A 142 -11.18 -8.79 -0.47
N HIS A 143 -10.76 -9.59 -1.44
CA HIS A 143 -11.50 -9.87 -2.66
C HIS A 143 -12.81 -10.63 -2.37
N ASP A 144 -12.75 -11.63 -1.48
CA ASP A 144 -13.94 -12.35 -1.03
C ASP A 144 -14.92 -11.42 -0.32
N ALA A 145 -14.42 -10.52 0.54
CA ALA A 145 -15.25 -9.54 1.23
C ALA A 145 -16.00 -8.66 0.22
N VAL A 146 -15.30 -8.12 -0.78
CA VAL A 146 -15.92 -7.32 -1.85
C VAL A 146 -16.96 -8.14 -2.62
N LYS A 147 -16.68 -9.41 -2.94
CA LYS A 147 -17.61 -10.29 -3.64
C LYS A 147 -18.88 -10.56 -2.82
N ILE A 148 -18.74 -10.80 -1.52
CA ILE A 148 -19.87 -10.96 -0.59
C ILE A 148 -20.71 -9.68 -0.57
N ILE A 149 -20.07 -8.52 -0.41
CA ILE A 149 -20.72 -7.21 -0.40
C ILE A 149 -21.50 -6.96 -1.69
N GLN A 150 -20.90 -7.19 -2.85
CA GLN A 150 -21.56 -7.01 -4.15
C GLN A 150 -22.77 -7.93 -4.32
N THR A 151 -22.75 -9.09 -3.66
CA THR A 151 -23.87 -10.04 -3.64
C THR A 151 -25.00 -9.56 -2.71
N LEU A 152 -24.65 -9.06 -1.52
CA LEU A 152 -25.60 -8.57 -0.52
C LEU A 152 -26.22 -7.22 -0.89
N ILE A 153 -25.45 -6.36 -1.55
CA ILE A 153 -25.84 -5.04 -2.02
C ILE A 153 -25.78 -5.05 -3.54
N PRO A 154 -26.80 -5.62 -4.21
CA PRO A 154 -26.78 -5.70 -5.66
C PRO A 154 -26.67 -4.30 -6.24
N LEU A 155 -25.66 -4.10 -7.11
CA LEU A 155 -25.52 -2.89 -7.88
C LEU A 155 -26.86 -2.60 -8.58
N LYS A 156 -27.34 -1.34 -8.50
CA LYS A 156 -28.64 -0.90 -9.03
C LYS A 156 -28.95 -1.60 -10.36
N ILE A 157 -29.99 -2.44 -10.38
CA ILE A 157 -30.52 -3.02 -11.62
C ILE A 157 -30.79 -1.88 -12.59
N LYS A 158 -30.02 -1.84 -13.69
CA LYS A 158 -30.15 -0.81 -14.73
C LYS A 158 -31.28 -1.21 -15.67
N THR A 159 -32.50 -0.79 -15.36
CA THR A 159 -33.58 -0.82 -16.35
C THR A 159 -33.27 0.15 -17.49
N SER A 160 -33.71 -0.18 -18.72
CA SER A 160 -33.56 0.66 -19.91
C SER A 160 -34.00 2.11 -19.65
N LEU A 161 -35.10 2.28 -18.91
CA LEU A 161 -35.67 3.58 -18.55
C LEU A 161 -34.81 4.39 -17.56
N LYS A 162 -34.15 3.72 -16.59
CA LYS A 162 -33.15 4.38 -15.71
C LYS A 162 -31.93 4.83 -16.51
N THR A 163 -31.47 4.01 -17.44
CA THR A 163 -30.33 4.35 -18.32
C THR A 163 -30.67 5.56 -19.20
N ALA A 164 -31.84 5.60 -19.83
CA ALA A 164 -32.30 6.75 -20.61
C ALA A 164 -32.35 8.04 -19.77
N LYS A 165 -32.87 7.98 -18.54
CA LYS A 165 -32.89 9.12 -17.60
C LYS A 165 -31.48 9.64 -17.29
N ILE A 166 -30.52 8.74 -17.07
CA ILE A 166 -29.11 9.11 -16.84
C ILE A 166 -28.51 9.80 -18.07
N ILE A 167 -28.76 9.26 -19.28
CA ILE A 167 -28.26 9.85 -20.53
C ILE A 167 -28.79 11.28 -20.70
N ILE A 168 -30.09 11.50 -20.51
CA ILE A 168 -30.72 12.83 -20.60
C ILE A 168 -30.10 13.80 -19.58
N ARG A 169 -29.94 13.37 -18.33
CA ARG A 169 -29.29 14.17 -17.28
C ARG A 169 -27.85 14.54 -17.65
N ASN A 170 -27.07 13.59 -18.12
CA ASN A 170 -25.69 13.82 -18.56
C ASN A 170 -25.61 14.82 -19.72
N HIS A 171 -26.56 14.75 -20.67
CA HIS A 171 -26.67 15.71 -21.76
C HIS A 171 -26.94 17.13 -21.26
N ARG A 172 -27.86 17.29 -20.29
CA ARG A 172 -28.13 18.59 -19.64
C ARG A 172 -26.89 19.14 -18.94
N ASN A 173 -26.17 18.30 -18.17
CA ASN A 173 -24.94 18.71 -17.49
C ASN A 173 -23.83 19.13 -18.46
N ARG A 174 -23.67 18.42 -19.59
CA ARG A 174 -22.73 18.80 -20.65
C ARG A 174 -23.11 20.16 -21.25
N LYS A 175 -24.40 20.41 -21.52
CA LYS A 175 -24.88 21.71 -22.01
C LYS A 175 -24.62 22.83 -21.00
N SER A 176 -24.89 22.63 -19.70
CA SER A 176 -24.64 23.67 -18.68
C SER A 176 -23.14 23.95 -18.54
N SER A 177 -22.29 22.91 -18.50
CA SER A 177 -20.83 23.07 -18.43
C SER A 177 -20.28 23.83 -19.64
N ARG A 178 -20.75 23.54 -20.86
CA ARG A 178 -20.40 24.30 -22.07
C ARG A 178 -20.81 25.77 -21.96
N ARG A 179 -22.04 26.06 -21.51
CA ARG A 179 -22.53 27.43 -21.29
C ARG A 179 -21.67 28.18 -20.26
N SER A 180 -21.32 27.56 -19.14
CA SER A 180 -20.46 28.17 -18.12
C SER A 180 -19.04 28.44 -18.64
N LYS A 181 -18.47 27.53 -19.44
CA LYS A 181 -17.17 27.75 -20.10
C LYS A 181 -17.23 28.92 -21.09
N MET A 182 -18.29 29.00 -21.91
CA MET A 182 -18.49 30.13 -22.82
C MET A 182 -18.65 31.46 -22.07
N LYS A 183 -19.40 31.49 -20.97
CA LYS A 183 -19.53 32.69 -20.13
C LYS A 183 -18.18 33.14 -19.55
N LYS A 184 -17.33 32.22 -19.10
CA LYS A 184 -15.97 32.55 -18.64
C LYS A 184 -15.08 33.09 -19.76
N LYS A 185 -15.22 32.59 -20.99
CA LYS A 185 -14.45 33.06 -22.16
C LYS A 185 -14.91 34.43 -22.67
N ASN A 186 -16.20 34.75 -22.52
CA ASN A 186 -16.81 36.01 -22.95
C ASN A 186 -16.96 37.04 -21.82
N GLY A 187 -16.45 36.76 -20.62
CA GLY A 187 -16.34 37.76 -19.55
C GLY A 187 -15.25 38.78 -19.90
N PRO A 188 -15.34 40.02 -19.39
CA PRO A 188 -14.33 41.04 -19.68
C PRO A 188 -12.94 40.53 -19.28
N LEU A 189 -11.96 40.71 -20.17
CA LEU A 189 -10.55 40.55 -19.83
C LEU A 189 -10.22 41.63 -18.80
N ILE A 190 -10.19 41.26 -17.52
CA ILE A 190 -9.57 42.10 -16.50
C ILE A 190 -8.07 41.95 -16.73
N CYS A 191 -7.50 42.89 -17.49
CA CYS A 191 -6.07 43.19 -17.51
C CYS A 191 -5.70 43.96 -16.25
#